data_AF-R9KG26-F1
#
_entry.id   AF-R9KG26-F1
#
_cell.length_a   1.000
_cell.length_b   1.000
_cell.length_c   1.000
_cell.angle_alpha   90.00
_cell.angle_beta   90.00
_cell.angle_gamma   90.00
#
_symmetry.space_group_name_H-M   'P 1'
#
loop_
_entity.id
_entity.type
_entity.pdbx_description
1 polymer ?
#
loop_
_entity_poly.entity_id
_entity_poly.type
_entity_poly.pdbx_seq_one_letter_code
_entity_poly.pdbx_strand_id
1 'polypeptide(L)'
;MMKMTGKAFAKKLFGARYERLPRTLLIDVILFWGLYIAGFQVQIAASVRILMISAFTAGVMWQALSSKDNAVELKTMLMLPHEPQKFVFSYVAALGCYTVLTKTGLLLAVLLAVSAWKPIEMVGMVISMLHAVLMAAAAYCQRKYWYAGGIWATAIVSAILFLGNRSWFGLLLLANSFVAVLILWKAEVYLFYQGESGRSHAIKQRKMGSLWRYFFRYLSDHKNYLLNTVVMWCVAIVMPYFLREMAGRSVVPVGFAILSLNTPICILLSCDRDLEQAVRFLPGQRRRFCIPYCLFIFSCNMAADAIFLCSWQIQNGGVTVLMIAGAVFFAMQSAVLSVLLEWFYPIQGWKIESDLWHHPRKYVVPVVMLLLAGAVSVWPVLLYVLLVLLAVEIAILLFIPKGHS
;
A
#
# COMPACT_ATOMS: atom_id res chain seq x y z
N MET A 1 -1.18 12.76 -39.18
CA MET A 1 -0.77 13.18 -37.83
C MET A 1 -0.62 12.04 -36.81
N MET A 2 -1.55 11.08 -36.70
CA MET A 2 -1.49 9.96 -35.71
C MET A 2 -0.18 9.14 -35.74
N LYS A 3 0.36 8.90 -36.96
CA LYS A 3 1.65 8.21 -37.14
C LYS A 3 2.85 9.02 -36.61
N MET A 4 2.77 10.36 -36.57
CA MET A 4 3.89 11.22 -36.18
C MET A 4 4.02 11.32 -34.65
N THR A 5 2.90 11.52 -33.95
CA THR A 5 2.86 11.61 -32.48
C THR A 5 3.17 10.26 -31.83
N GLY A 6 2.53 9.18 -32.28
CA GLY A 6 2.81 7.83 -31.78
C GLY A 6 4.27 7.41 -32.00
N LYS A 7 4.85 7.77 -33.15
CA LYS A 7 6.26 7.50 -33.46
C LYS A 7 7.21 8.29 -32.56
N ALA A 8 6.88 9.54 -32.20
CA ALA A 8 7.67 10.33 -31.28
C ALA A 8 7.72 9.69 -29.88
N PHE A 9 6.56 9.33 -29.31
CA PHE A 9 6.50 8.63 -28.03
C PHE A 9 7.22 7.29 -28.05
N ALA A 10 7.02 6.50 -29.11
CA ALA A 10 7.66 5.19 -29.23
C ALA A 10 9.19 5.31 -29.32
N LYS A 11 9.73 6.26 -30.09
CA LYS A 11 11.18 6.51 -30.15
C LYS A 11 11.75 6.96 -28.81
N LYS A 12 11.03 7.75 -28.02
CA LYS A 12 11.48 8.12 -26.67
C LYS A 12 11.60 6.89 -25.77
N LEU A 13 10.54 6.08 -25.74
CA LEU A 13 10.42 4.96 -24.81
C LEU A 13 11.37 3.81 -25.17
N PHE A 14 11.44 3.45 -26.45
CA PHE A 14 12.25 2.34 -26.96
C PHE A 14 13.65 2.73 -27.44
N GLY A 15 13.98 4.02 -27.49
CA GLY A 15 15.23 4.56 -28.02
C GLY A 15 15.10 5.02 -29.49
N ALA A 16 16.00 5.90 -29.92
CA ALA A 16 15.91 6.56 -31.23
C ALA A 16 15.81 5.59 -32.42
N ARG A 17 16.46 4.43 -32.31
CA ARG A 17 16.39 3.31 -33.26
C ARG A 17 15.68 2.06 -32.71
N TYR A 18 14.87 2.21 -31.67
CA TYR A 18 14.15 1.12 -31.00
C TYR A 18 15.04 0.06 -30.31
N GLU A 19 16.30 0.39 -30.02
CA GLU A 19 17.35 -0.53 -29.53
C GLU A 19 17.00 -1.24 -28.21
N ARG A 20 16.14 -0.63 -27.38
CA ARG A 20 15.74 -1.25 -26.10
C ARG A 20 14.83 -2.46 -26.30
N LEU A 21 13.97 -2.44 -27.31
CA LEU A 21 12.97 -3.47 -27.58
C LEU A 21 13.59 -4.85 -27.90
N PRO A 22 14.51 -4.99 -28.87
CA PRO A 22 15.12 -6.29 -29.15
C PRO A 22 15.96 -6.77 -27.96
N ARG A 23 16.64 -5.87 -27.25
CA ARG A 23 17.44 -6.24 -26.07
C ARG A 23 16.59 -6.83 -24.95
N THR A 24 15.43 -6.24 -24.64
CA THR A 24 14.53 -6.77 -23.60
C THR A 24 13.90 -8.08 -24.04
N LEU A 25 13.45 -8.19 -25.29
CA LEU A 25 12.88 -9.44 -25.80
C LEU A 25 13.90 -10.59 -25.81
N LEU A 26 15.17 -10.31 -26.14
CA LEU A 26 16.23 -11.31 -26.05
C LEU A 26 16.42 -11.82 -24.62
N ILE A 27 16.41 -10.93 -23.62
CA ILE A 27 16.51 -11.30 -22.20
C ILE A 27 15.30 -12.17 -21.79
N ASP A 28 14.09 -11.77 -22.18
CA ASP A 28 12.87 -12.52 -21.87
C ASP A 28 12.90 -13.93 -22.48
N VAL A 29 13.38 -14.07 -23.72
CA VAL A 29 13.52 -15.37 -24.40
C VAL A 29 14.59 -16.24 -23.73
N ILE A 30 15.74 -15.68 -23.36
CA ILE A 30 16.80 -16.40 -22.64
C ILE A 30 16.27 -16.90 -21.29
N LEU A 31 15.57 -16.04 -20.55
CA LEU A 31 15.00 -16.38 -19.25
C LEU A 31 13.93 -17.46 -19.37
N PHE A 32 13.03 -17.34 -20.34
CA PHE A 32 12.00 -18.34 -20.61
C PHE A 32 12.63 -19.72 -20.89
N TRP A 33 13.56 -19.80 -21.84
CA TRP A 33 14.20 -21.06 -22.20
C TRP A 33 15.04 -21.64 -21.05
N GLY A 34 15.77 -20.80 -20.32
CA GLY A 34 16.56 -21.24 -19.17
C GLY A 34 15.70 -21.89 -18.08
N LEU A 35 14.57 -21.28 -17.73
CA LEU A 35 13.63 -21.83 -16.75
C LEU A 35 12.87 -23.04 -17.28
N TYR A 36 12.48 -23.02 -18.56
CA TYR A 36 11.77 -24.13 -19.20
C TYR A 36 12.62 -25.40 -19.26
N ILE A 37 13.89 -25.28 -19.66
CA ILE A 37 14.82 -26.41 -19.72
C ILE A 37 15.16 -26.94 -18.33
N ALA A 38 15.22 -26.07 -17.32
CA ALA A 38 15.44 -26.48 -15.93
C ALA A 38 14.30 -27.35 -15.35
N GLY A 39 13.17 -27.50 -16.08
CA GLY A 39 12.07 -28.38 -15.68
C GLY A 39 11.31 -27.91 -14.45
N PHE A 40 11.50 -26.66 -14.02
CA PHE A 40 10.87 -26.12 -12.81
C PHE A 40 9.38 -25.86 -13.09
N GLN A 41 8.50 -26.64 -12.47
CA GLN A 41 7.05 -26.53 -12.64
C GLN A 41 6.38 -26.22 -11.30
N VAL A 42 5.65 -25.11 -11.24
CA VAL A 42 4.86 -24.70 -10.08
C VAL A 42 3.39 -24.64 -10.47
N GLN A 43 2.54 -25.26 -9.66
CA GLN A 43 1.09 -25.18 -9.83
C GLN A 43 0.58 -23.84 -9.32
N ILE A 44 0.31 -22.91 -10.23
CA ILE A 44 -0.25 -21.59 -9.91
C ILE A 44 -1.69 -21.51 -10.44
N ALA A 45 -2.64 -21.20 -9.56
CA ALA A 45 -4.04 -21.01 -9.95
C ALA A 45 -4.18 -19.91 -11.03
N ALA A 46 -5.12 -20.08 -11.96
CA ALA A 46 -5.35 -19.14 -13.07
C ALA A 46 -5.69 -17.72 -12.59
N SER A 47 -6.51 -17.61 -11.54
CA SER A 47 -6.85 -16.32 -10.91
C SER A 47 -5.62 -15.60 -10.36
N VAL A 48 -4.69 -16.34 -9.74
CA VAL A 48 -3.45 -15.79 -9.18
C VAL A 48 -2.51 -15.31 -10.31
N ARG A 49 -2.38 -16.06 -11.41
CA ARG A 49 -1.60 -15.64 -12.58
C ARG A 49 -2.14 -14.34 -13.20
N ILE A 50 -3.45 -14.29 -13.42
CA ILE A 50 -4.14 -13.10 -13.95
C ILE A 50 -3.95 -11.91 -13.01
N LEU A 51 -4.10 -12.12 -11.70
CA LEU A 51 -3.93 -11.07 -10.70
C LEU A 51 -2.50 -10.53 -10.68
N MET A 52 -1.49 -11.40 -10.68
CA MET A 52 -0.08 -11.00 -10.70
C MET A 52 0.23 -10.15 -11.93
N ILE A 53 -0.15 -10.62 -13.12
CA ILE A 53 0.07 -9.88 -14.38
C ILE A 53 -0.67 -8.55 -14.36
N SER A 54 -1.94 -8.53 -13.94
CA SER A 54 -2.77 -7.32 -13.93
C SER A 54 -2.25 -6.28 -12.94
N ALA A 55 -1.94 -6.69 -11.71
CA ALA A 55 -1.44 -5.79 -10.66
C ALA A 55 -0.06 -5.24 -11.02
N PHE A 56 0.84 -6.09 -11.51
CA PHE A 56 2.18 -5.66 -11.94
C PHE A 56 2.10 -4.70 -13.13
N THR A 57 1.31 -5.02 -14.16
CA THR A 57 1.10 -4.17 -15.34
C THR A 57 0.50 -2.82 -14.96
N ALA A 58 -0.55 -2.81 -14.14
CA ALA A 58 -1.20 -1.58 -13.69
C ALA A 58 -0.24 -0.71 -12.86
N GLY A 59 0.54 -1.32 -11.96
CA GLY A 59 1.52 -0.60 -11.14
C GLY A 59 2.64 0.03 -11.97
N VAL A 60 3.21 -0.72 -12.91
CA VAL A 60 4.25 -0.19 -13.81
C VAL A 60 3.69 0.91 -14.72
N MET A 61 2.48 0.74 -15.26
CA MET A 61 1.81 1.77 -16.06
C MET A 61 1.55 3.04 -15.24
N TRP A 62 1.10 2.90 -13.99
CA TRP A 62 0.91 4.03 -13.09
C TRP A 62 2.22 4.76 -12.78
N GLN A 63 3.31 4.01 -12.56
CA GLN A 63 4.64 4.59 -12.38
C GLN A 63 5.12 5.32 -13.63
N ALA A 64 4.88 4.76 -14.82
CA ALA A 64 5.25 5.39 -16.08
C ALA A 64 4.47 6.69 -16.31
N LEU A 65 3.17 6.71 -15.99
CA LEU A 65 2.30 7.89 -16.08
C LEU A 65 2.67 9.00 -15.07
N SER A 66 3.15 8.62 -13.88
CA SER A 66 3.54 9.56 -12.82
C SER A 66 5.01 10.02 -12.88
N SER A 67 5.77 9.55 -13.87
CA SER A 67 7.18 9.93 -13.99
C SER A 67 7.35 11.39 -14.46
N LYS A 68 8.25 12.13 -13.78
CA LYS A 68 8.52 13.54 -14.07
C LYS A 68 9.11 13.74 -15.47
N ASP A 69 9.93 12.80 -15.93
CA ASP A 69 10.56 12.84 -17.26
C ASP A 69 9.53 12.76 -18.40
N ASN A 70 8.37 12.13 -18.15
CA ASN A 70 7.27 12.12 -19.10
C ASN A 70 6.46 13.41 -19.07
N ALA A 71 6.31 14.05 -17.90
CA ALA A 71 5.61 15.31 -17.77
C ALA A 71 6.29 16.46 -18.55
N VAL A 72 7.63 16.54 -18.51
CA VAL A 72 8.39 17.57 -19.26
C VAL A 72 8.14 17.46 -20.76
N GLU A 73 8.14 16.26 -21.31
CA GLU A 73 7.93 16.05 -22.74
C GLU A 73 6.47 16.22 -23.16
N LEU A 74 5.54 15.79 -22.30
CA LEU A 74 4.12 16.02 -22.50
C LEU A 74 3.84 17.52 -22.65
N LYS A 75 4.50 18.37 -21.84
CA LYS A 75 4.42 19.84 -21.94
C LYS A 75 4.85 20.34 -23.32
N THR A 76 5.98 19.86 -23.82
CA THR A 76 6.51 20.26 -25.13
C THR A 76 5.59 19.82 -26.27
N MET A 77 5.01 18.62 -26.19
CA MET A 77 4.12 18.11 -27.23
C MET A 77 2.70 18.72 -27.19
N LEU A 78 2.24 19.12 -26.01
CA LEU A 78 0.98 19.85 -25.82
C LEU A 78 0.98 21.25 -26.46
N MET A 79 2.16 21.84 -26.72
CA MET A 79 2.28 23.13 -27.40
C MET A 79 1.97 23.07 -28.91
N LEU A 80 1.86 21.87 -29.48
CA LEU A 80 1.53 21.68 -30.89
C LEU A 80 0.01 21.50 -31.07
N PRO A 81 -0.60 22.03 -32.15
CA PRO A 81 -2.03 21.89 -32.41
C PRO A 81 -2.40 20.43 -32.66
N HIS A 82 -3.22 19.85 -31.78
CA HIS A 82 -3.63 18.45 -31.87
C HIS A 82 -5.09 18.27 -31.43
N GLU A 83 -5.75 17.28 -32.01
CA GLU A 83 -7.01 16.79 -31.46
C GLU A 83 -6.77 16.06 -30.13
N PRO A 84 -7.46 16.44 -29.05
CA PRO A 84 -7.15 15.97 -27.70
C PRO A 84 -7.30 14.45 -27.54
N GLN A 85 -8.36 13.87 -28.11
CA GLN A 85 -8.63 12.43 -28.02
C GLN A 85 -7.55 11.59 -28.71
N LYS A 86 -7.18 11.97 -29.94
CA LYS A 86 -6.16 11.27 -30.72
C LYS A 86 -4.80 11.28 -30.01
N PHE A 87 -4.49 12.36 -29.31
CA PHE A 87 -3.28 12.46 -28.51
C PHE A 87 -3.31 11.52 -27.30
N VAL A 88 -4.40 11.51 -26.51
CA VAL A 88 -4.57 10.62 -25.34
C VAL A 88 -4.40 9.15 -25.75
N PHE A 89 -5.10 8.71 -26.80
CA PHE A 89 -4.99 7.32 -27.23
C PHE A 89 -3.59 6.98 -27.75
N SER A 90 -2.94 7.88 -28.51
CA SER A 90 -1.57 7.65 -28.98
C SER A 90 -0.57 7.56 -27.83
N TYR A 91 -0.73 8.40 -26.81
CA TYR A 91 0.11 8.41 -25.62
C TYR A 91 -0.10 7.16 -24.77
N VAL A 92 -1.34 6.83 -24.42
CA VAL A 92 -1.68 5.63 -23.64
C VAL A 92 -1.26 4.35 -24.38
N ALA A 93 -1.44 4.28 -25.69
CA ALA A 93 -1.02 3.12 -26.49
C ALA A 93 0.51 2.98 -26.53
N ALA A 94 1.25 4.06 -26.74
CA ALA A 94 2.71 4.01 -26.77
C ALA A 94 3.29 3.65 -25.39
N LEU A 95 2.78 4.27 -24.33
CA LEU A 95 3.19 3.99 -22.96
C LEU A 95 2.80 2.56 -22.54
N GLY A 96 1.58 2.15 -22.87
CA GLY A 96 1.09 0.79 -22.64
C GLY A 96 1.92 -0.28 -23.34
N CYS A 97 2.25 -0.06 -24.62
CA CYS A 97 3.12 -0.94 -25.39
C CYS A 97 4.52 -1.04 -24.76
N TYR A 98 5.08 0.09 -24.34
CA TYR A 98 6.35 0.10 -23.60
C TYR A 98 6.26 -0.70 -22.29
N THR A 99 5.21 -0.47 -21.48
CA THR A 99 5.05 -1.18 -20.20
C THR A 99 4.91 -2.69 -20.42
N VAL A 100 4.14 -3.07 -21.44
CA VAL A 100 3.89 -4.47 -21.78
C VAL A 100 5.19 -5.16 -22.22
N LEU A 101 5.87 -4.58 -23.20
CA LEU A 101 6.98 -5.25 -23.86
C LEU A 101 8.30 -5.19 -23.07
N THR A 102 8.51 -4.18 -22.23
CA THR A 102 9.82 -3.98 -21.57
C THR A 102 9.82 -4.29 -20.09
N LYS A 103 8.65 -4.34 -19.45
CA LYS A 103 8.54 -4.54 -18.00
C LYS A 103 7.73 -5.78 -17.67
N THR A 104 6.52 -5.90 -18.19
CA THR A 104 5.66 -7.05 -17.89
C THR A 104 6.06 -8.29 -18.69
N GLY A 105 6.79 -8.11 -19.80
CA GLY A 105 7.38 -9.20 -20.60
C GLY A 105 8.21 -10.17 -19.77
N LEU A 106 9.06 -9.66 -18.87
CA LEU A 106 9.88 -10.48 -17.97
C LEU A 106 9.03 -11.36 -17.05
N LEU A 107 8.03 -10.77 -16.38
CA LEU A 107 7.12 -11.51 -15.51
C LEU A 107 6.31 -12.55 -16.31
N LEU A 108 5.86 -12.18 -17.51
CA LEU A 108 5.15 -13.08 -18.41
C LEU A 108 6.06 -14.23 -18.85
N ALA A 109 7.34 -13.99 -19.17
CA ALA A 109 8.30 -15.02 -19.55
C ALA A 109 8.51 -16.05 -18.43
N VAL A 110 8.63 -15.59 -17.17
CA VAL A 110 8.74 -16.47 -15.99
C VAL A 110 7.44 -17.26 -15.76
N LEU A 111 6.30 -16.58 -15.77
CA LEU A 111 4.98 -17.20 -15.53
C LEU A 111 4.58 -18.16 -16.62
N LEU A 112 5.03 -17.90 -17.86
CA LEU A 112 5.02 -18.88 -18.89
C LEU A 112 5.93 -20.01 -18.42
N ALA A 113 7.25 -19.92 -18.51
CA ALA A 113 8.18 -21.04 -18.29
C ALA A 113 7.87 -22.00 -17.11
N VAL A 114 7.40 -21.47 -15.98
CA VAL A 114 7.21 -22.22 -14.73
C VAL A 114 5.80 -22.84 -14.55
N SER A 115 4.81 -22.46 -15.35
CA SER A 115 3.42 -22.94 -15.19
C SER A 115 3.00 -23.87 -16.33
N ALA A 116 2.07 -24.78 -16.07
CA ALA A 116 1.30 -25.41 -17.15
C ALA A 116 0.24 -24.44 -17.67
N TRP A 117 0.02 -24.36 -19.00
CA TRP A 117 -0.96 -23.44 -19.58
C TRP A 117 -1.97 -24.18 -20.46
N LYS A 118 -3.23 -23.75 -20.37
CA LYS A 118 -4.25 -24.04 -21.39
C LYS A 118 -4.32 -22.87 -22.38
N PRO A 119 -4.61 -23.10 -23.67
CA PRO A 119 -4.71 -22.03 -24.66
C PRO A 119 -5.69 -20.91 -24.25
N ILE A 120 -6.78 -21.27 -23.57
CA ILE A 120 -7.76 -20.29 -23.08
C ILE A 120 -7.23 -19.38 -21.96
N GLU A 121 -6.33 -19.90 -21.11
CA GLU A 121 -5.71 -19.14 -20.04
C GLU A 121 -4.68 -18.15 -20.60
N MET A 122 -3.97 -18.52 -21.67
CA MET A 122 -3.07 -17.63 -22.41
C MET A 122 -3.83 -16.41 -22.96
N VAL A 123 -4.96 -16.64 -23.60
CA VAL A 123 -5.83 -15.55 -24.10
C VAL A 123 -6.32 -14.68 -22.95
N GLY A 124 -6.73 -15.28 -21.83
CA GLY A 124 -7.12 -14.56 -20.62
C GLY A 124 -6.02 -13.67 -20.05
N MET A 125 -4.77 -14.16 -20.01
CA MET A 125 -3.61 -13.38 -19.56
C MET A 125 -3.35 -12.16 -20.46
N VAL A 126 -3.38 -12.35 -21.79
CA VAL A 126 -3.20 -11.23 -22.74
C VAL A 126 -4.30 -10.19 -22.59
N ILE A 127 -5.57 -10.61 -22.51
CA ILE A 127 -6.71 -9.70 -22.28
C ILE A 127 -6.54 -8.95 -20.96
N SER A 128 -6.13 -9.63 -19.89
CA SER A 128 -5.95 -9.01 -18.57
C SER A 128 -4.83 -7.97 -18.54
N MET A 129 -3.74 -8.22 -19.27
CA MET A 129 -2.63 -7.29 -19.38
C MET A 129 -3.05 -6.01 -20.13
N LEU A 130 -3.75 -6.15 -21.26
CA LEU A 130 -4.27 -5.01 -22.02
C LEU A 130 -5.31 -4.22 -21.22
N HIS A 131 -6.21 -4.93 -20.54
CA HIS A 131 -7.19 -4.32 -19.63
C HIS A 131 -6.51 -3.53 -18.50
N ALA A 132 -5.46 -4.09 -17.89
CA ALA A 132 -4.73 -3.44 -16.80
C ALA A 132 -4.09 -2.11 -17.23
N VAL A 133 -3.54 -2.04 -18.45
CA VAL A 133 -3.02 -0.79 -19.03
C VAL A 133 -4.12 0.25 -19.18
N LEU A 134 -5.25 -0.12 -19.79
CA LEU A 134 -6.38 0.78 -20.01
C LEU A 134 -7.00 1.27 -18.70
N MET A 135 -7.19 0.36 -17.75
CA MET A 135 -7.76 0.65 -16.44
C MET A 135 -6.84 1.58 -15.65
N ALA A 136 -5.52 1.32 -15.62
CA ALA A 136 -4.56 2.20 -14.96
C ALA A 136 -4.55 3.61 -15.57
N ALA A 137 -4.62 3.74 -16.89
CA ALA A 137 -4.71 5.04 -17.56
C ALA A 137 -6.03 5.77 -17.25
N ALA A 138 -7.16 5.06 -17.29
CA ALA A 138 -8.47 5.64 -16.98
C ALA A 138 -8.59 6.07 -15.51
N ALA A 139 -8.10 5.25 -14.59
CA ALA A 139 -8.03 5.57 -13.16
C ALA A 139 -7.11 6.77 -12.91
N TYR A 140 -6.03 6.91 -13.69
CA TYR A 140 -5.11 8.05 -13.59
C TYR A 140 -5.79 9.36 -14.00
N CYS A 141 -6.60 9.36 -15.07
CA CYS A 141 -7.42 10.51 -15.46
C CYS A 141 -8.39 10.94 -14.35
N GLN A 142 -8.90 9.98 -13.59
CA GLN A 142 -9.85 10.22 -12.51
C GLN A 142 -9.19 10.41 -11.14
N ARG A 143 -7.89 10.69 -11.08
CA ARG A 143 -7.14 10.85 -9.81
C ARG A 143 -7.75 11.90 -8.87
N LYS A 144 -8.50 12.88 -9.39
CA LYS A 144 -9.29 13.85 -8.59
C LYS A 144 -10.33 13.15 -7.70
N TYR A 145 -10.92 12.05 -8.18
CA TYR A 145 -11.88 11.20 -7.48
C TYR A 145 -11.21 9.89 -7.05
N TRP A 146 -10.10 9.98 -6.31
CA TRP A 146 -9.29 8.83 -5.91
C TRP A 146 -10.09 7.70 -5.23
N TYR A 147 -11.16 8.03 -4.49
CA TYR A 147 -12.07 7.05 -3.89
C TYR A 147 -12.77 6.17 -4.94
N ALA A 148 -13.23 6.76 -6.06
CA ALA A 148 -13.89 6.01 -7.12
C ALA A 148 -12.91 5.06 -7.83
N GLY A 149 -11.66 5.52 -8.05
CA GLY A 149 -10.58 4.67 -8.56
C GLY A 149 -10.24 3.52 -7.61
N GLY A 150 -10.20 3.78 -6.30
CA GLY A 150 -10.00 2.76 -5.27
C GLY A 150 -11.10 1.71 -5.26
N ILE A 151 -12.37 2.14 -5.25
CA ILE A 151 -13.54 1.24 -5.32
C ILE A 151 -13.49 0.40 -6.61
N TRP A 152 -13.19 1.02 -7.75
CA TRP A 152 -13.09 0.32 -9.04
C TRP A 152 -11.98 -0.74 -9.03
N ALA A 153 -10.80 -0.41 -8.49
CA ALA A 153 -9.71 -1.36 -8.33
C ALA A 153 -10.09 -2.53 -7.40
N THR A 154 -10.72 -2.25 -6.26
CA THR A 154 -11.16 -3.31 -5.33
C THR A 154 -12.21 -4.24 -5.95
N ALA A 155 -13.15 -3.70 -6.74
CA ALA A 155 -14.15 -4.47 -7.45
C ALA A 155 -13.51 -5.41 -8.50
N ILE A 156 -12.54 -4.90 -9.27
CA ILE A 156 -11.82 -5.70 -10.27
C ILE A 156 -10.95 -6.78 -9.62
N VAL A 157 -10.22 -6.46 -8.55
CA VAL A 157 -9.41 -7.45 -7.81
C VAL A 157 -10.31 -8.56 -7.26
N SER A 158 -11.46 -8.19 -6.67
CA SER A 158 -12.45 -9.16 -6.19
C SER A 158 -12.97 -10.03 -7.34
N ALA A 159 -13.32 -9.43 -8.48
CA ALA A 159 -13.76 -10.18 -9.67
C ALA A 159 -12.67 -11.14 -10.18
N ILE A 160 -11.40 -10.74 -10.20
CA ILE A 160 -10.28 -11.62 -10.59
C ILE A 160 -10.16 -12.81 -9.62
N LEU A 161 -10.25 -12.57 -8.31
CA LEU A 161 -10.09 -13.62 -7.30
C LEU A 161 -11.24 -14.64 -7.35
N PHE A 162 -12.50 -14.18 -7.42
CA PHE A 162 -13.67 -15.05 -7.33
C PHE A 162 -14.11 -15.62 -8.69
N LEU A 163 -13.98 -14.85 -9.77
CA LEU A 163 -14.46 -15.24 -11.11
C LEU A 163 -13.32 -15.57 -12.09
N GLY A 164 -12.05 -15.35 -11.74
CA GLY A 164 -10.91 -15.51 -12.66
C GLY A 164 -10.70 -16.92 -13.20
N ASN A 165 -11.29 -17.94 -12.58
CA ASN A 165 -11.24 -19.33 -13.08
C ASN A 165 -12.36 -19.69 -14.07
N ARG A 166 -13.31 -18.76 -14.35
CA ARG A 166 -14.43 -19.00 -15.26
C ARG A 166 -14.06 -18.64 -16.70
N SER A 167 -14.46 -19.45 -17.67
CA SER A 167 -14.13 -19.28 -19.09
C SER A 167 -14.61 -17.95 -19.69
N TRP A 168 -15.71 -17.40 -19.17
CA TRP A 168 -16.30 -16.13 -19.62
C TRP A 168 -15.68 -14.89 -18.97
N PHE A 169 -14.77 -15.05 -18.01
CA PHE A 169 -14.13 -13.94 -17.30
C PHE A 169 -13.44 -12.93 -18.24
N GLY A 170 -12.85 -13.42 -19.34
CA GLY A 170 -12.28 -12.56 -20.38
C GLY A 170 -13.27 -11.57 -20.99
N LEU A 171 -14.56 -11.97 -21.15
CA LEU A 171 -15.61 -11.08 -21.65
C LEU A 171 -15.92 -9.94 -20.66
N LEU A 172 -15.89 -10.23 -19.35
CA LEU A 172 -16.07 -9.22 -18.31
C LEU A 172 -14.95 -8.18 -18.35
N LEU A 173 -13.70 -8.62 -18.54
CA LEU A 173 -12.57 -7.72 -18.72
C LEU A 173 -12.70 -6.88 -20.00
N LEU A 174 -13.18 -7.45 -21.10
CA LEU A 174 -13.45 -6.69 -22.33
C LEU A 174 -14.54 -5.63 -22.12
N ALA A 175 -15.64 -5.98 -21.45
CA ALA A 175 -16.70 -5.02 -21.10
C ALA A 175 -16.17 -3.88 -20.22
N ASN A 176 -15.35 -4.19 -19.22
CA ASN A 176 -14.73 -3.15 -18.38
C ASN A 176 -13.68 -2.34 -19.15
N SER A 177 -12.99 -2.93 -20.12
CA SER A 177 -12.06 -2.21 -21.01
C SER A 177 -12.81 -1.19 -21.84
N PHE A 178 -14.02 -1.50 -22.31
CA PHE A 178 -14.89 -0.56 -23.01
C PHE A 178 -15.23 0.65 -22.12
N VAL A 179 -15.57 0.42 -20.85
CA VAL A 179 -15.79 1.51 -19.88
C VAL A 179 -14.53 2.37 -19.71
N ALA A 180 -13.35 1.75 -19.59
CA ALA A 180 -12.08 2.47 -19.51
C ALA A 180 -11.82 3.33 -20.76
N VAL A 181 -12.11 2.81 -21.95
CA VAL A 181 -12.00 3.53 -23.23
C VAL A 181 -12.96 4.73 -23.28
N LEU A 182 -14.21 4.58 -22.81
CA LEU A 182 -15.15 5.70 -22.72
C LEU A 182 -14.69 6.80 -21.78
N ILE A 183 -14.08 6.43 -20.65
CA ILE A 183 -13.47 7.39 -19.71
C ILE A 183 -12.32 8.13 -20.39
N LEU A 184 -11.44 7.40 -21.09
CA LEU A 184 -10.31 7.98 -21.82
C LEU A 184 -10.78 8.87 -22.98
N TRP A 185 -11.88 8.54 -23.65
CA TRP A 185 -12.48 9.35 -24.71
C TRP A 185 -12.97 10.71 -24.21
N LYS A 186 -13.49 10.75 -22.97
CA LYS A 186 -13.93 11.97 -22.30
C LYS A 186 -12.81 12.70 -21.55
N ALA A 187 -11.60 12.14 -21.52
CA ALA A 187 -10.50 12.71 -20.75
C ALA A 187 -9.87 13.91 -21.48
N GLU A 188 -9.68 15.00 -20.74
CA GLU A 188 -8.88 16.13 -21.20
C GLU A 188 -7.40 15.76 -21.13
N VAL A 189 -6.62 16.13 -22.17
CA VAL A 189 -5.18 15.79 -22.26
C VAL A 189 -4.40 16.32 -21.06
N TYR A 190 -4.79 17.47 -20.52
CA TYR A 190 -4.18 18.10 -19.37
C TYR A 190 -4.27 17.26 -18.09
N LEU A 191 -5.17 16.28 -17.99
CA LEU A 191 -5.25 15.37 -16.85
C LEU A 191 -4.03 14.45 -16.74
N PHE A 192 -3.33 14.21 -17.85
CA PHE A 192 -2.07 13.46 -17.86
C PHE A 192 -0.86 14.33 -17.49
N TYR A 193 -1.00 15.65 -17.59
CA TYR A 193 0.06 16.58 -17.21
C TYR A 193 0.02 16.77 -15.69
N GLN A 194 1.00 16.17 -15.01
CA GLN A 194 1.33 16.54 -13.64
C GLN A 194 2.03 17.90 -13.73
N GLY A 195 1.23 18.97 -13.85
CA GLY A 195 1.76 20.30 -13.69
C GLY A 195 2.56 20.34 -12.40
N GLU A 196 3.74 20.95 -12.45
CA GLU A 196 4.16 21.73 -11.31
C GLU A 196 3.00 22.70 -11.07
N SER A 197 2.02 22.26 -10.28
CA SER A 197 1.27 23.20 -9.48
C SER A 197 2.39 23.86 -8.71
N GLY A 198 2.84 25.01 -9.20
CA GLY A 198 3.52 25.98 -8.39
C GLY A 198 2.69 25.98 -7.13
N ARG A 199 3.25 25.40 -6.07
CA ARG A 199 2.69 25.46 -4.75
C ARG A 199 2.87 26.92 -4.34
N SER A 200 2.21 27.85 -5.04
CA SER A 200 1.60 28.97 -4.39
C SER A 200 0.54 28.35 -3.51
N HIS A 201 1.01 27.84 -2.36
CA HIS A 201 0.20 27.82 -1.18
C HIS A 201 -0.14 29.30 -0.95
N ALA A 202 -1.16 29.79 -1.65
CA ALA A 202 -2.05 30.74 -1.03
C ALA A 202 -2.49 29.99 0.23
N ILE A 203 -1.83 30.32 1.34
CA ILE A 203 -2.14 29.83 2.68
C ILE A 203 -3.56 30.32 2.91
N LYS A 204 -4.54 29.55 2.43
CA LYS A 204 -5.90 29.65 2.93
C LYS A 204 -5.74 29.26 4.38
N GLN A 205 -5.79 30.25 5.27
CA GLN A 205 -5.99 30.09 6.70
C GLN A 205 -7.24 29.23 6.89
N ARG A 206 -7.08 27.91 6.79
CA ARG A 206 -8.12 26.95 7.08
C ARG A 206 -8.03 26.70 8.58
N LYS A 207 -9.08 27.13 9.28
CA LYS A 207 -9.32 26.88 10.70
C LYS A 207 -9.01 25.41 11.04
N MET A 208 -8.09 25.23 11.99
CA MET A 208 -7.56 23.97 12.53
C MET A 208 -6.97 22.98 11.50
N GLY A 209 -5.65 23.01 11.36
CA GLY A 209 -4.91 21.89 10.76
C GLY A 209 -5.15 20.61 11.57
N SER A 210 -5.67 19.57 10.92
CA SER A 210 -5.81 18.25 11.54
C SER A 210 -4.43 17.59 11.64
N LEU A 211 -3.99 17.26 12.87
CA LEU A 211 -2.73 16.55 13.11
C LEU A 211 -2.65 15.23 12.35
N TRP A 212 -3.78 14.55 12.13
CA TRP A 212 -3.85 13.34 11.33
C TRP A 212 -3.41 13.56 9.88
N ARG A 213 -3.80 14.68 9.26
CA ARG A 213 -3.32 15.01 7.91
C ARG A 213 -1.83 15.26 7.89
N TYR A 214 -1.29 15.85 8.96
CA TYR A 214 0.15 16.01 9.09
C TYR A 214 0.84 14.64 9.20
N PHE A 215 0.38 13.73 10.06
CA PHE A 215 0.96 12.38 10.20
C PHE A 215 0.90 11.57 8.90
N PHE A 216 -0.25 11.54 8.22
CA PHE A 216 -0.37 10.85 6.93
C PHE A 216 0.51 11.47 5.84
N ARG A 217 0.60 12.81 5.80
CA ARG A 217 1.48 13.50 4.86
C ARG A 217 2.95 13.17 5.14
N TYR A 218 3.34 13.18 6.41
CA TYR A 218 4.70 12.89 6.87
C TYR A 218 5.12 11.46 6.52
N LEU A 219 4.27 10.46 6.81
CA LEU A 219 4.48 9.06 6.44
C LEU A 219 4.55 8.84 4.92
N SER A 220 3.76 9.60 4.14
CA SER A 220 3.77 9.50 2.67
C SER A 220 5.03 10.09 2.05
N ASP A 221 5.63 11.10 2.69
CA ASP A 221 6.87 11.73 2.25
C ASP A 221 8.08 10.83 2.58
N HIS A 222 8.03 10.11 3.71
CA HIS A 222 9.09 9.20 4.18
C HIS A 222 8.82 7.75 3.78
N LYS A 223 9.21 7.39 2.56
CA LYS A 223 8.98 6.05 1.97
C LYS A 223 9.45 4.88 2.84
N ASN A 224 10.52 5.06 3.61
CA ASN A 224 11.06 4.04 4.51
C ASN A 224 10.10 3.70 5.66
N TYR A 225 9.34 4.68 6.17
CA TYR A 225 8.35 4.48 7.23
C TYR A 225 7.12 3.73 6.72
N LEU A 226 6.72 4.05 5.49
CA LEU A 226 5.64 3.37 4.81
C LEU A 226 6.01 1.91 4.50
N LEU A 227 7.24 1.67 4.03
CA LEU A 227 7.77 0.32 3.84
C LEU A 227 7.75 -0.50 5.14
N ASN A 228 8.17 0.06 6.27
CA ASN A 228 8.12 -0.67 7.54
C ASN A 228 6.69 -1.03 7.95
N THR A 229 5.73 -0.13 7.74
CA THR A 229 4.31 -0.40 8.01
C THR A 229 3.78 -1.55 7.14
N VAL A 230 4.16 -1.56 5.85
CA VAL A 230 3.81 -2.64 4.91
C VAL A 230 4.47 -3.96 5.32
N VAL A 231 5.73 -3.94 5.76
CA VAL A 231 6.44 -5.13 6.27
C VAL A 231 5.70 -5.72 7.47
N MET A 232 5.23 -4.88 8.40
CA MET A 232 4.42 -5.36 9.54
C MET A 232 3.12 -6.03 9.09
N TRP A 233 2.47 -5.55 8.02
CA TRP A 233 1.29 -6.20 7.45
C TRP A 233 1.63 -7.52 6.74
N CYS A 234 2.77 -7.62 6.06
CA CYS A 234 3.26 -8.89 5.52
C CYS A 234 3.51 -9.90 6.64
N VAL A 235 4.14 -9.46 7.73
CA VAL A 235 4.34 -10.27 8.94
C VAL A 235 2.99 -10.71 9.52
N ALA A 236 1.99 -9.83 9.61
CA ALA A 236 0.64 -10.17 10.06
C ALA A 236 -0.03 -11.27 9.21
N ILE A 237 0.23 -11.31 7.90
CA ILE A 237 -0.31 -12.34 7.01
C ILE A 237 0.39 -13.69 7.23
N VAL A 238 1.72 -13.70 7.35
CA VAL A 238 2.53 -14.92 7.38
C VAL A 238 2.60 -15.54 8.79
N MET A 239 2.61 -14.73 9.85
CA MET A 239 2.79 -15.18 11.23
C MET A 239 1.78 -16.25 11.71
N PRO A 240 0.48 -16.22 11.36
CA PRO A 240 -0.47 -17.29 11.69
C PRO A 240 -0.01 -18.69 11.27
N TYR A 241 0.77 -18.81 10.20
CA TYR A 241 1.30 -20.08 9.71
C TYR A 241 2.32 -20.67 10.69
N PHE A 242 3.27 -19.86 11.17
CA PHE A 242 4.28 -20.28 12.15
C PHE A 242 3.69 -20.54 13.53
N LEU A 243 2.70 -19.76 13.94
CA LEU A 243 2.06 -19.90 15.25
C LEU A 243 1.10 -21.10 15.31
N ARG A 244 0.73 -21.71 14.17
CA ARG A 244 -0.14 -22.90 14.10
C ARG A 244 0.48 -24.11 14.78
N GLU A 245 1.79 -24.32 14.67
CA GLU A 245 2.46 -25.48 15.28
C GLU A 245 2.49 -25.41 16.81
N MET A 246 2.26 -24.23 17.39
CA MET A 246 2.19 -24.00 18.84
C MET A 246 0.75 -24.00 19.40
N ALA A 247 -0.23 -24.52 18.63
CA ALA A 247 -1.68 -24.45 18.88
C ALA A 247 -2.20 -25.01 20.22
N GLY A 248 -1.36 -25.63 21.06
CA GLY A 248 -1.73 -26.06 22.42
C GLY A 248 -1.81 -24.94 23.46
N ARG A 249 -1.30 -23.72 23.17
CA ARG A 249 -1.36 -22.54 24.05
C ARG A 249 -2.02 -21.37 23.32
N SER A 250 -2.65 -20.44 24.03
CA SER A 250 -3.25 -19.24 23.44
C SER A 250 -2.17 -18.28 22.93
N VAL A 251 -1.55 -18.56 21.78
CA VAL A 251 -0.40 -17.80 21.22
C VAL A 251 -0.82 -16.52 20.48
N VAL A 252 -2.13 -16.34 20.25
CA VAL A 252 -2.71 -15.17 19.57
C VAL A 252 -2.26 -13.82 20.18
N PRO A 253 -2.21 -13.61 21.51
CA PRO A 253 -1.72 -12.38 22.12
C PRO A 253 -0.25 -12.06 21.78
N VAL A 254 0.58 -13.09 21.57
CA VAL A 254 1.98 -12.90 21.16
C VAL A 254 2.05 -12.29 19.77
N GLY A 255 1.12 -12.66 18.89
CA GLY A 255 0.97 -12.03 17.58
C GLY A 255 0.69 -10.53 17.68
N PHE A 256 -0.29 -10.13 18.51
CA PHE A 256 -0.61 -8.71 18.73
C PHE A 256 0.59 -7.94 19.31
N ALA A 257 1.31 -8.54 20.27
CA ALA A 257 2.50 -7.92 20.83
C ALA A 257 3.61 -7.70 19.78
N ILE A 258 3.88 -8.68 18.91
CA ILE A 258 4.87 -8.53 17.84
C ILE A 258 4.39 -7.47 16.84
N LEU A 259 3.11 -7.45 16.49
CA LEU A 259 2.56 -6.48 15.53
C LEU A 259 2.59 -5.04 16.03
N SER A 260 2.72 -4.84 17.35
CA SER A 260 2.96 -3.53 17.96
C SER A 260 4.38 -2.98 17.75
N LEU A 261 5.32 -3.74 17.17
CA LEU A 261 6.68 -3.30 16.78
C LEU A 261 6.68 -2.31 15.60
N ASN A 262 5.70 -1.42 15.50
CA ASN A 262 5.65 -0.42 14.45
C ASN A 262 6.56 0.78 14.77
N THR A 263 7.87 0.51 14.69
CA THR A 263 8.96 1.40 15.11
C THR A 263 8.83 2.86 14.62
N PRO A 264 8.57 3.15 13.33
CA PRO A 264 8.54 4.53 12.84
C PRO A 264 7.35 5.35 13.33
N ILE A 265 6.23 4.69 13.65
CA ILE A 265 5.03 5.39 14.14
C ILE A 265 5.19 5.74 15.62
N CYS A 266 5.94 4.93 16.38
CA CYS A 266 6.17 5.09 17.82
C CYS A 266 7.31 6.08 18.20
N ILE A 267 7.97 6.68 17.20
CA ILE A 267 9.05 7.67 17.36
C ILE A 267 8.79 8.95 16.57
N LEU A 268 7.54 9.20 16.18
CA LEU A 268 7.19 10.24 15.22
C LEU A 268 7.40 11.67 15.76
N LEU A 269 7.25 11.88 17.07
CA LEU A 269 7.63 13.15 17.71
C LEU A 269 9.15 13.28 17.79
N SER A 270 9.86 12.18 18.03
CA SER A 270 11.32 12.17 18.16
C SER A 270 12.05 12.35 16.81
N CYS A 271 11.40 12.00 15.69
CA CYS A 271 11.95 12.14 14.35
C CYS A 271 11.92 13.57 13.80
N ASP A 272 11.06 14.46 14.34
CA ASP A 272 10.92 15.83 13.86
C ASP A 272 11.09 16.81 15.04
N ARG A 273 12.27 17.44 15.11
CA ARG A 273 12.62 18.40 16.17
C ARG A 273 11.75 19.65 16.13
N ASP A 274 11.35 20.08 14.94
CA ASP A 274 10.49 21.25 14.77
C ASP A 274 9.06 20.92 15.24
N LEU A 275 8.60 19.69 14.99
CA LEU A 275 7.34 19.19 15.54
C LEU A 275 7.40 19.07 17.06
N GLU A 276 8.45 18.48 17.62
CA GLU A 276 8.64 18.40 19.07
C GLU A 276 8.60 19.80 19.69
N GLN A 277 9.38 20.73 19.16
CA GLN A 277 9.44 22.10 19.66
C GLN A 277 8.08 22.81 19.53
N ALA A 278 7.39 22.68 18.39
CA ALA A 278 6.07 23.26 18.18
C ALA A 278 5.01 22.69 19.15
N VAL A 279 5.04 21.39 19.40
CA VAL A 279 4.16 20.72 20.37
C VAL A 279 4.42 21.21 21.79
N ARG A 280 5.68 21.45 22.15
CA ARG A 280 6.06 21.97 23.48
C ARG A 280 5.57 23.39 23.75
N PHE A 281 5.41 24.21 22.71
CA PHE A 281 4.90 25.59 22.82
C PHE A 281 3.36 25.70 22.76
N LEU A 282 2.64 24.61 22.50
CA LEU A 282 1.18 24.64 22.34
C LEU A 282 0.43 24.75 23.70
N PRO A 283 -0.49 25.71 23.89
CA PRO A 283 -1.34 25.74 25.08
C PRO A 283 -2.27 24.51 25.09
N GLY A 284 -2.29 23.79 26.21
CA GLY A 284 -3.01 22.52 26.33
C GLY A 284 -2.37 21.35 25.56
N GLN A 285 -1.06 21.43 25.29
CA GLN A 285 -0.25 20.47 24.52
C GLN A 285 -0.57 18.99 24.76
N ARG A 286 -0.68 18.55 26.02
CA ARG A 286 -0.92 17.14 26.38
C ARG A 286 -2.21 16.60 25.75
N ARG A 287 -3.33 17.31 25.88
CA ARG A 287 -4.60 16.82 25.31
C ARG A 287 -4.68 17.03 23.80
N ARG A 288 -4.15 18.15 23.28
CA ARG A 288 -4.27 18.49 21.86
C ARG A 288 -3.35 17.66 20.96
N PHE A 289 -2.23 17.14 21.46
CA PHE A 289 -1.32 16.29 20.68
C PHE A 289 -1.39 14.81 21.08
N CYS A 290 -1.30 14.48 22.38
CA CYS A 290 -1.21 13.07 22.80
C CYS A 290 -2.47 12.27 22.45
N ILE A 291 -3.67 12.85 22.52
CA ILE A 291 -4.92 12.16 22.15
C ILE A 291 -4.93 11.81 20.65
N PRO A 292 -4.81 12.76 19.71
CA PRO A 292 -4.83 12.43 18.29
C PRO A 292 -3.65 11.56 17.86
N TYR A 293 -2.49 11.68 18.52
CA TYR A 293 -1.34 10.83 18.25
C TYR A 293 -1.54 9.39 18.77
N CYS A 294 -2.12 9.23 19.97
CA CYS A 294 -2.49 7.92 20.52
C CYS A 294 -3.54 7.24 19.64
N LEU A 295 -4.59 7.97 19.22
CA LEU A 295 -5.60 7.44 18.29
C LEU A 295 -4.98 7.05 16.95
N PHE A 296 -3.96 7.77 16.48
CA PHE A 296 -3.26 7.45 15.25
C PHE A 296 -2.48 6.13 15.36
N ILE A 297 -1.64 5.97 16.40
CA ILE A 297 -0.92 4.71 16.65
C ILE A 297 -1.90 3.55 16.84
N PHE A 298 -2.95 3.75 17.65
CA PHE A 298 -4.00 2.76 17.87
C PHE A 298 -4.61 2.29 16.55
N SER A 299 -4.95 3.22 15.65
CA SER A 299 -5.54 2.89 14.35
C SER A 299 -4.58 2.08 13.47
N CYS A 300 -3.29 2.39 13.50
CA CYS A 300 -2.27 1.63 12.77
C CYS A 300 -2.07 0.22 13.34
N ASN A 301 -2.02 0.08 14.66
CA ASN A 301 -1.89 -1.23 15.33
C ASN A 301 -3.15 -2.07 15.12
N MET A 302 -4.33 -1.48 15.26
CA MET A 302 -5.62 -2.14 15.02
C MET A 302 -5.75 -2.62 13.57
N ALA A 303 -5.24 -1.86 12.59
CA ALA A 303 -5.21 -2.31 11.20
C ALA A 303 -4.32 -3.54 11.01
N ALA A 304 -3.14 -3.58 11.65
CA ALA A 304 -2.26 -4.74 11.61
C ALA A 304 -2.89 -5.97 12.29
N ASP A 305 -3.50 -5.78 13.47
CA ASP A 305 -4.18 -6.85 14.21
C ASP A 305 -5.42 -7.37 13.46
N ALA A 306 -6.17 -6.51 12.77
CA ALA A 306 -7.28 -6.91 11.93
C ALA A 306 -6.80 -7.78 10.75
N ILE A 307 -5.71 -7.40 10.07
CA ILE A 307 -5.10 -8.21 9.01
C ILE A 307 -4.66 -9.57 9.56
N PHE A 308 -4.05 -9.60 10.74
CA PHE A 308 -3.64 -10.82 11.42
C PHE A 308 -4.82 -11.73 11.76
N LEU A 309 -5.89 -11.19 12.35
CA LEU A 309 -7.11 -11.95 12.67
C LEU A 309 -7.82 -12.47 11.42
N CYS A 310 -7.90 -11.66 10.36
CA CYS A 310 -8.44 -12.12 9.08
C CYS A 310 -7.59 -13.27 8.51
N SER A 311 -6.27 -13.14 8.54
CA SER A 311 -5.35 -14.20 8.09
C SER A 311 -5.48 -15.46 8.95
N TRP A 312 -5.59 -15.32 10.28
CA TRP A 312 -5.83 -16.42 11.21
C TRP A 312 -7.16 -17.13 10.93
N GLN A 313 -8.24 -16.39 10.70
CA GLN A 313 -9.55 -16.95 10.38
C GLN A 313 -9.53 -17.76 9.08
N ILE A 314 -8.79 -17.30 8.06
CA ILE A 314 -8.68 -17.99 6.77
C ILE A 314 -7.84 -19.27 6.90
N GLN A 315 -6.76 -19.25 7.68
CA GLN A 315 -5.81 -20.36 7.77
C GLN A 315 -6.19 -21.43 8.80
N ASN A 316 -6.63 -21.00 9.99
CA ASN A 316 -6.83 -21.86 11.16
C ASN A 316 -8.30 -21.88 11.63
N GLY A 317 -9.09 -20.86 11.25
CA GLY A 317 -10.45 -20.66 11.76
C GLY A 317 -10.49 -20.31 13.25
N GLY A 318 -11.70 -20.24 13.81
CA GLY A 318 -11.90 -20.16 15.27
C GLY A 318 -11.58 -18.80 15.91
N VAL A 319 -11.66 -17.68 15.17
CA VAL A 319 -11.56 -16.35 15.80
C VAL A 319 -12.71 -16.14 16.79
N THR A 320 -12.38 -15.99 18.06
CA THR A 320 -13.34 -15.76 19.14
C THR A 320 -13.50 -14.27 19.44
N VAL A 321 -14.62 -13.89 20.08
CA VAL A 321 -14.85 -12.53 20.58
C VAL A 321 -13.72 -12.09 21.52
N LEU A 322 -13.17 -13.02 22.28
CA LEU A 322 -12.07 -12.77 23.21
C LEU A 322 -10.76 -12.40 22.49
N MET A 323 -10.49 -12.99 21.32
CA MET A 323 -9.33 -12.61 20.49
C MET A 323 -9.49 -11.19 19.92
N ILE A 324 -10.70 -10.81 19.51
CA ILE A 324 -11.00 -9.46 19.03
C ILE A 324 -10.84 -8.45 20.17
N ALA A 325 -11.35 -8.76 21.37
CA ALA A 325 -11.17 -7.92 22.54
C ALA A 325 -9.69 -7.79 22.94
N GLY A 326 -8.94 -8.89 22.84
CA GLY A 326 -7.49 -8.90 23.02
C GLY A 326 -6.76 -7.98 22.03
N ALA A 327 -7.10 -8.02 20.74
CA ALA A 327 -6.54 -7.10 19.75
C ALA A 327 -6.77 -5.64 20.13
N VAL A 328 -7.99 -5.27 20.51
CA VAL A 328 -8.31 -3.91 20.96
C VAL A 328 -7.46 -3.51 22.17
N PHE A 329 -7.31 -4.40 23.16
CA PHE A 329 -6.50 -4.15 24.34
C PHE A 329 -5.02 -3.92 23.99
N PHE A 330 -4.40 -4.84 23.25
CA PHE A 330 -2.99 -4.74 22.89
C PHE A 330 -2.71 -3.53 21.99
N ALA A 331 -3.58 -3.23 21.03
CA ALA A 331 -3.47 -2.04 20.19
C ALA A 331 -3.58 -0.75 21.01
N MET A 332 -4.51 -0.68 21.97
CA MET A 332 -4.71 0.50 22.81
C MET A 332 -3.56 0.69 23.80
N GLN A 333 -3.18 -0.36 24.51
CA GLN A 333 -2.12 -0.29 25.52
C GLN A 333 -0.76 0.02 24.90
N SER A 334 -0.44 -0.58 23.76
CA SER A 334 0.79 -0.26 23.02
C SER A 334 0.80 1.20 22.53
N ALA A 335 -0.34 1.74 22.09
CA ALA A 335 -0.44 3.14 21.69
C ALA A 335 -0.23 4.08 22.88
N VAL A 336 -0.93 3.86 23.98
CA VAL A 336 -0.81 4.68 25.20
C VAL A 336 0.63 4.68 25.73
N LEU A 337 1.22 3.50 25.90
CA LEU A 337 2.60 3.39 26.40
C LEU A 337 3.61 4.04 25.44
N SER A 338 3.43 3.91 24.13
CA SER A 338 4.32 4.53 23.14
C SER A 338 4.26 6.05 23.20
N VAL A 339 3.06 6.63 23.31
CA VAL A 339 2.87 8.08 23.45
C VAL A 339 3.43 8.59 24.77
N LEU A 340 3.18 7.89 25.88
CA LEU A 340 3.70 8.29 27.19
C LEU A 340 5.23 8.25 27.20
N LEU A 341 5.81 7.18 26.68
CA LEU A 341 7.25 7.04 26.57
C LEU A 341 7.84 8.17 25.72
N GLU A 342 7.11 8.69 24.73
CA GLU A 342 7.61 9.75 23.84
C GLU A 342 7.43 11.13 24.43
N TRP A 343 6.37 11.28 25.22
CA TRP A 343 6.10 12.49 25.95
C TRP A 343 7.13 12.74 27.06
N PHE A 344 7.51 11.69 27.80
CA PHE A 344 8.44 11.78 28.93
C PHE A 344 9.90 11.58 28.52
N TYR A 345 10.18 10.68 27.58
CA TYR A 345 11.53 10.31 27.17
C TYR A 345 11.68 10.35 25.63
N PRO A 346 11.58 11.54 25.00
CA PRO A 346 11.84 11.70 23.57
C PRO A 346 13.31 11.37 23.25
N ILE A 347 13.56 10.82 22.06
CA ILE A 347 14.93 10.50 21.63
C ILE A 347 15.60 11.79 21.16
N GLN A 348 16.61 12.25 21.89
CA GLN A 348 17.34 13.49 21.60
C GLN A 348 18.76 13.21 21.10
N GLY A 349 19.35 14.18 20.37
CA GLY A 349 20.78 14.18 20.04
C GLY A 349 21.23 13.22 18.94
N TRP A 350 20.31 12.62 18.17
CA TRP A 350 20.63 11.83 16.99
C TRP A 350 21.17 12.72 15.85
N LYS A 351 22.13 12.22 15.08
CA LYS A 351 22.77 12.96 13.97
C LYS A 351 22.25 12.48 12.62
N ILE A 352 21.94 11.20 12.52
CA ILE A 352 21.44 10.54 11.32
C ILE A 352 20.15 9.81 11.69
N GLU A 353 19.22 9.73 10.75
CA GLU A 353 17.94 9.05 10.96
C GLU A 353 18.15 7.61 11.47
N SER A 354 19.16 6.90 10.94
CA SER A 354 19.57 5.55 11.38
C SER A 354 19.77 5.41 12.90
N ASP A 355 20.21 6.47 13.59
CA ASP A 355 20.43 6.44 15.03
C ASP A 355 19.11 6.28 15.80
N LEU A 356 18.03 6.89 15.30
CA LEU A 356 16.67 6.68 15.83
C LEU A 356 16.23 5.22 15.66
N TRP A 357 16.55 4.63 14.51
CA TRP A 357 16.20 3.25 14.18
C TRP A 357 16.97 2.21 14.96
N HIS A 358 18.06 2.55 15.64
CA HIS A 358 18.82 1.61 16.48
C HIS A 358 18.69 1.91 17.97
N HIS A 359 17.99 2.99 18.35
CA HIS A 359 17.90 3.41 19.73
C HIS A 359 17.11 2.40 20.61
N PRO A 360 17.66 1.95 21.75
CA PRO A 360 17.08 0.85 22.54
C PRO A 360 15.68 1.16 23.09
N ARG A 361 15.40 2.44 23.39
CA ARG A 361 14.09 2.92 23.88
C ARG A 361 12.90 2.45 23.05
N LYS A 362 13.05 2.29 21.73
CA LYS A 362 11.94 1.88 20.86
C LYS A 362 11.44 0.45 21.11
N TYR A 363 12.25 -0.40 21.74
CA TYR A 363 11.89 -1.79 22.05
C TYR A 363 11.21 -1.95 23.42
N VAL A 364 11.17 -0.92 24.26
CA VAL A 364 10.60 -1.01 25.62
C VAL A 364 9.13 -1.41 25.60
N VAL A 365 8.30 -0.70 24.83
CA VAL A 365 6.86 -1.00 24.73
C VAL A 365 6.61 -2.40 24.15
N PRO A 366 7.24 -2.79 23.02
CA PRO A 366 7.14 -4.16 22.52
C PRO A 366 7.51 -5.25 23.52
N VAL A 367 8.58 -5.07 24.31
CA VAL A 367 8.99 -6.04 25.33
C VAL A 367 7.93 -6.16 26.42
N VAL A 368 7.38 -5.03 26.89
CA VAL A 368 6.28 -5.03 27.87
C VAL A 368 5.05 -5.74 27.30
N MET A 369 4.69 -5.47 26.04
CA MET A 369 3.59 -6.16 25.36
C MET A 369 3.86 -7.66 25.23
N LEU A 370 5.08 -8.07 24.89
CA LEU A 370 5.43 -9.48 24.75
C LEU A 370 5.35 -10.23 26.08
N LEU A 371 5.77 -9.60 27.18
CA LEU A 371 5.64 -10.17 28.52
C LEU A 371 4.18 -10.32 28.93
N LEU A 372 3.35 -9.31 28.69
CA LEU A 372 1.90 -9.38 28.92
C LEU A 372 1.25 -10.47 28.06
N ALA A 373 1.63 -10.57 26.79
CA ALA A 373 1.16 -11.61 25.89
C ALA A 373 1.55 -13.00 26.39
N GLY A 374 2.80 -13.20 26.81
CA GLY A 374 3.26 -14.46 27.41
C GLY A 374 2.49 -14.82 28.67
N ALA A 375 2.23 -13.85 29.56
CA ALA A 375 1.43 -14.07 30.77
C ALA A 375 -0.02 -14.48 30.44
N VAL A 376 -0.66 -13.83 29.46
CA VAL A 376 -1.99 -14.21 28.97
C VAL A 376 -1.99 -15.58 28.28
N SER A 377 -0.92 -15.92 27.57
CA SER A 377 -0.75 -17.23 26.93
C SER A 377 -0.63 -18.36 27.94
N VAL A 378 -0.08 -18.10 29.12
CA VAL A 378 0.01 -19.06 30.24
C VAL A 378 -1.27 -19.09 31.06
N TRP A 379 -1.88 -17.93 31.30
CA TRP A 379 -3.10 -17.79 32.11
C TRP A 379 -4.19 -17.01 31.36
N PRO A 380 -5.04 -17.68 30.56
CA PRO A 380 -6.04 -17.01 29.72
C PRO A 380 -7.06 -16.15 30.49
N VAL A 381 -7.31 -16.46 31.76
CA VAL A 381 -8.20 -15.68 32.63
C VAL A 381 -7.69 -14.26 32.86
N LEU A 382 -6.36 -14.06 32.80
CA LEU A 382 -5.73 -12.75 32.94
C LEU A 382 -6.25 -11.73 31.92
N LEU A 383 -6.60 -12.17 30.71
CA LEU A 383 -7.09 -11.25 29.68
C LEU A 383 -8.44 -10.62 30.07
N TYR A 384 -9.32 -11.34 30.77
CA TYR A 384 -10.56 -10.76 31.28
C TYR A 384 -10.28 -9.67 32.32
N VAL A 385 -9.31 -9.90 33.21
CA VAL A 385 -8.89 -8.90 34.22
C VAL A 385 -8.33 -7.66 33.53
N LEU A 386 -7.49 -7.85 32.52
CA LEU A 386 -6.92 -6.75 31.72
C LEU A 386 -7.99 -5.95 30.96
N LEU A 387 -9.01 -6.61 30.41
CA LEU A 387 -10.13 -5.94 29.74
C LEU A 387 -10.98 -5.12 30.71
N VAL A 388 -11.22 -5.64 31.92
CA VAL A 388 -11.93 -4.88 32.97
C VAL A 388 -11.12 -3.65 33.37
N LEU A 389 -9.80 -3.79 33.54
CA LEU A 389 -8.92 -2.65 33.82
C LEU A 389 -8.97 -1.60 32.70
N LEU A 390 -8.92 -2.01 31.43
CA LEU A 390 -9.06 -1.10 30.29
C LEU A 390 -10.42 -0.37 30.30
N ALA A 391 -11.51 -1.07 30.61
CA ALA A 391 -12.84 -0.46 30.70
C ALA A 391 -12.90 0.58 31.83
N VAL A 392 -12.27 0.30 32.98
CA VAL A 392 -12.13 1.23 34.10
C VAL A 392 -11.28 2.44 33.69
N GLU A 393 -10.15 2.25 33.01
CA GLU A 393 -9.32 3.34 32.49
C GLU A 393 -10.09 4.25 31.53
N ILE A 394 -10.85 3.68 30.60
CA ILE A 394 -11.70 4.44 29.66
C ILE A 394 -12.78 5.22 30.42
N ALA A 395 -13.44 4.58 31.40
CA ALA A 395 -14.44 5.24 32.22
C ALA A 395 -13.84 6.42 33.01
N ILE A 396 -12.69 6.23 33.64
CA ILE A 396 -11.97 7.29 34.36
C ILE A 396 -11.62 8.43 33.39
N LEU A 397 -11.11 8.15 32.20
CA LEU A 397 -10.76 9.17 31.21
C LEU A 397 -11.98 9.94 30.66
N LEU A 398 -13.14 9.31 30.57
CA LEU A 398 -14.39 9.93 30.12
C LEU A 398 -15.11 10.73 31.22
N PHE A 399 -15.02 10.26 32.49
CA PHE A 399 -15.76 10.83 33.62
C PHE A 399 -14.94 11.76 34.53
N ILE A 400 -13.62 11.89 34.34
CA ILE A 400 -12.88 12.98 34.98
C ILE A 400 -13.43 14.32 34.46
N PRO A 401 -14.03 15.17 35.33
CA PRO A 401 -14.54 16.47 34.92
C PRO A 401 -13.40 17.25 34.25
N LYS A 402 -13.69 17.87 33.11
CA LYS A 402 -12.79 18.82 32.46
C LYS A 402 -12.59 20.00 33.41
N GLY A 403 -11.68 19.86 34.38
CA GLY A 403 -11.26 20.94 35.24
C GLY A 403 -10.83 22.10 34.36
N HIS A 404 -11.50 23.24 34.55
CA HIS A 404 -11.07 24.52 34.01
C HIS A 404 -9.60 24.72 34.39
N SER A 405 -8.76 24.89 33.37
CA SER A 405 -7.42 25.44 33.53
C SER A 405 -7.49 26.90 33.92
#